data_AF-A0A7X6V2L2-F1
#
_entry.id   AF-A0A7X6V2L2-F1
#
_cell.length_a   1.000
_cell.length_b   1.000
_cell.length_c   1.000
_cell.angle_alpha   90.00
_cell.angle_beta   90.00
_cell.angle_gamma   90.00
#
_symmetry.space_group_name_H-M   'P 1'
#
loop_
_entity.id
_entity.type
_entity.pdbx_description
1 polymer ?
#
loop_
_entity_poly.entity_id
_entity_poly.type
_entity_poly.pdbx_seq_one_letter_code
_entity_poly.pdbx_strand_id
1 'polypeptide(L)'
;MRRREPEKKEFRCPHCGRDSWLQRQPLYDGFTRTGETLLCALCRHEFASEAEITFKEGGRPKIFTEADRPRPVKVFSEDEKGRMCRYCAEYVVNPFVQRCALHQVEVEATDTCPHFRPKDDGDKPDPLAAFEK
;
A
#
# COMPACT_ATOMS: atom_id res chain seq x y z
N MET A 1 -12.68 3.94 -14.77
CA MET A 1 -12.16 2.66 -15.28
C MET A 1 -10.67 2.79 -15.53
N ARG A 2 -9.81 2.11 -14.77
CA ARG A 2 -8.36 2.10 -15.05
C ARG A 2 -8.12 1.20 -16.25
N ARG A 3 -7.75 1.76 -17.41
CA ARG A 3 -7.33 0.94 -18.55
C ARG A 3 -6.02 0.26 -18.16
N ARG A 4 -6.00 -1.07 -18.22
CA ARG A 4 -4.80 -1.87 -17.96
C ARG A 4 -3.78 -1.56 -19.05
N GLU A 5 -2.60 -1.08 -18.67
CA GLU A 5 -1.52 -0.82 -19.61
C GLU A 5 -1.10 -2.15 -20.25
N PRO A 6 -0.91 -2.21 -21.58
CA PRO A 6 -0.52 -3.44 -22.25
C PRO A 6 0.85 -3.91 -21.77
N GLU A 7 1.00 -5.23 -21.63
CA GLU A 7 2.24 -5.85 -21.19
C GLU A 7 3.39 -5.51 -22.13
N LYS A 8 4.47 -4.95 -21.59
CA LYS A 8 5.68 -4.62 -22.34
C LYS A 8 6.46 -5.91 -22.62
N LYS A 9 6.34 -6.43 -23.84
CA LYS A 9 7.08 -7.60 -24.29
C LYS A 9 8.39 -7.18 -24.96
N GLU A 10 9.51 -7.66 -24.42
CA GLU A 10 10.84 -7.53 -25.02
C GLU A 10 11.07 -8.63 -26.06
N PHE A 11 11.76 -8.29 -27.15
CA PHE A 11 12.12 -9.24 -28.19
C PHE A 11 13.39 -8.81 -28.93
N ARG A 12 14.04 -9.73 -29.63
CA ARG A 12 15.12 -9.39 -30.56
C ARG A 12 14.55 -9.24 -31.96
N CYS A 13 14.65 -8.05 -32.55
CA CYS A 13 14.05 -7.77 -33.84
C CYS A 13 14.82 -8.47 -34.98
N PRO A 14 14.15 -9.29 -35.83
CA PRO A 14 14.82 -9.96 -36.94
C PRO A 14 15.28 -8.99 -38.04
N HIS A 15 14.60 -7.84 -38.20
CA HIS A 15 14.94 -6.85 -39.23
C HIS A 15 16.16 -5.99 -38.88
N CYS A 16 16.27 -5.51 -37.63
CA CYS A 16 17.36 -4.63 -37.23
C CYS A 16 18.41 -5.30 -36.33
N GLY A 17 18.19 -6.55 -35.92
CA GLY A 17 19.09 -7.35 -35.09
C GLY A 17 19.22 -6.92 -33.62
N ARG A 18 18.58 -5.81 -33.24
CA ARG A 18 18.65 -5.19 -31.90
C ARG A 18 17.51 -5.65 -31.00
N ASP A 19 17.75 -5.59 -29.70
CA ASP A 19 16.73 -5.78 -28.67
C ASP A 19 15.78 -4.58 -28.67
N SER A 20 14.49 -4.87 -28.73
CA SER A 20 13.44 -3.86 -28.83
C SER A 20 12.20 -4.29 -28.05
N TRP A 21 11.27 -3.35 -27.90
CA TRP A 21 9.96 -3.56 -27.31
C TRP A 21 8.91 -3.64 -28.42
N LEU A 22 7.89 -4.48 -28.23
CA LEU A 22 6.75 -4.58 -29.14
C LEU A 22 5.81 -3.40 -28.95
N GLN A 23 5.61 -2.61 -29.99
CA GLN A 23 4.66 -1.51 -30.02
C GLN A 23 3.38 -1.95 -30.73
N ARG A 24 2.23 -1.84 -30.06
CA ARG A 24 0.91 -2.09 -30.65
C ARG A 24 0.26 -0.76 -30.98
N GLN A 25 0.21 -0.43 -32.26
CA GLN A 25 -0.43 0.79 -32.72
C GLN A 25 -1.87 0.49 -33.15
N PRO A 26 -2.88 1.13 -32.55
CA PRO A 26 -4.28 0.89 -32.94
C PRO A 26 -4.54 1.43 -34.35
N LEU A 27 -5.18 0.61 -35.18
CA LEU A 27 -5.72 1.01 -36.48
C LEU A 27 -7.18 1.41 -36.32
N TYR A 28 -7.56 2.51 -36.98
CA TYR A 28 -8.91 3.06 -36.96
C TYR A 28 -9.45 3.19 -38.39
N ASP A 29 -10.73 2.87 -38.57
CA ASP A 29 -11.53 3.25 -39.73
C ASP A 29 -12.63 4.21 -39.24
N GLY A 30 -12.47 5.49 -39.59
CA GLY A 30 -13.24 6.57 -38.98
C GLY A 30 -13.03 6.64 -37.45
N PHE A 31 -14.13 6.51 -36.70
CA PHE A 31 -14.12 6.50 -35.22
C PHE A 31 -14.09 5.08 -34.62
N THR A 32 -14.03 4.04 -35.47
CA THR A 32 -14.07 2.65 -35.03
C THR A 32 -12.66 2.06 -35.08
N ARG A 33 -12.21 1.44 -33.98
CA ARG A 33 -10.93 0.72 -33.97
C ARG A 33 -11.11 -0.60 -34.72
N THR A 34 -10.42 -0.76 -35.85
CA THR A 34 -10.51 -1.94 -36.72
C THR A 34 -9.44 -2.99 -36.43
N GLY A 35 -8.37 -2.61 -35.73
CA GLY A 35 -7.34 -3.57 -35.34
C GLY A 35 -6.14 -2.93 -34.64
N GLU A 36 -5.00 -3.59 -34.77
CA GLU A 36 -3.70 -3.10 -34.33
C GLU A 36 -2.59 -3.58 -35.24
N THR A 37 -1.63 -2.71 -35.53
CA THR A 37 -0.37 -3.04 -36.18
C THR A 37 0.71 -3.28 -35.13
N LEU A 38 1.51 -4.32 -35.38
CA LEU A 38 2.61 -4.72 -34.52
C LEU A 38 3.91 -4.16 -35.09
N LEU A 39 4.59 -3.33 -34.31
CA LEU A 39 5.75 -2.58 -34.76
C LEU A 39 6.95 -2.81 -33.84
N CYS A 40 8.15 -2.84 -34.44
CA CYS A 40 9.39 -2.68 -33.70
C CYS A 40 9.55 -1.22 -33.25
N ALA A 41 9.67 -0.97 -31.94
CA ALA A 41 9.87 0.38 -31.41
C ALA A 41 11.14 1.09 -31.93
N LEU A 42 12.16 0.35 -32.37
CA LEU A 42 13.44 0.92 -32.84
C LEU A 42 13.48 1.19 -34.36
N CYS A 43 13.12 0.21 -35.19
CA CYS A 43 13.22 0.33 -36.65
C CYS A 43 11.88 0.54 -37.36
N ARG A 44 10.77 0.46 -36.63
CA ARG A 44 9.39 0.54 -37.14
C ARG A 44 9.03 -0.49 -38.20
N HIS A 45 9.74 -1.63 -38.23
CA HIS A 45 9.33 -2.75 -39.06
C HIS A 45 7.99 -3.29 -38.57
N GLU A 46 7.07 -3.51 -39.51
CA GLU A 46 5.74 -4.08 -39.30
C GLU A 46 5.82 -5.60 -39.31
N PHE A 47 5.24 -6.23 -38.29
CA PHE A 47 5.10 -7.68 -38.20
C PHE A 47 3.69 -8.09 -38.55
N ALA A 48 3.54 -9.16 -39.33
CA ALA A 48 2.23 -9.66 -39.70
C ALA A 48 1.54 -10.38 -38.52
N SER A 49 2.32 -10.98 -37.62
CA SER A 49 1.80 -11.67 -36.44
C SER A 49 2.81 -11.71 -35.29
N GLU A 50 2.34 -11.99 -34.08
CA GLU A 50 3.22 -12.24 -32.92
C GLU A 50 4.05 -13.53 -33.07
N ALA A 51 3.68 -14.45 -33.97
CA ALA A 51 4.40 -15.71 -34.19
C ALA A 51 5.76 -15.53 -34.86
N GLU A 52 5.96 -14.43 -35.59
CA GLU A 52 7.25 -14.08 -36.22
C GLU A 52 8.27 -13.52 -35.20
N ILE A 53 7.82 -13.27 -33.97
CA ILE A 53 8.58 -12.52 -32.98
C ILE A 53 9.15 -13.47 -31.93
N THR A 54 10.48 -13.54 -31.86
CA THR A 54 11.17 -14.26 -30.78
C THR A 54 11.25 -13.39 -29.53
N PHE A 55 10.26 -13.52 -28.65
CA PHE A 55 10.20 -12.82 -27.37
C PHE A 55 11.27 -13.31 -26.40
N LYS A 56 11.78 -12.39 -25.58
CA LYS A 56 12.63 -12.73 -24.45
C LYS A 56 11.76 -13.04 -23.24
N GLU A 57 12.10 -14.10 -22.52
CA GLU A 57 11.47 -14.38 -21.23
C GLU A 57 11.92 -13.34 -20.20
N GLY A 58 10.95 -12.66 -19.60
CA GLY A 58 11.19 -11.66 -18.57
C GLY A 58 11.49 -12.32 -17.23
N GLY A 59 12.78 -12.45 -16.89
CA GLY A 59 13.19 -12.74 -15.52
C GLY A 59 13.22 -11.45 -14.72
N ARG A 60 12.36 -11.30 -13.69
CA ARG A 60 12.53 -10.21 -12.73
C ARG A 60 13.82 -10.46 -11.94
N PRO A 61 14.86 -9.62 -12.06
CA PRO A 61 16.05 -9.80 -11.26
C PRO A 61 15.66 -9.59 -9.79
N LYS A 62 15.99 -10.56 -8.94
CA LYS A 62 15.80 -10.45 -7.48
C LYS A 62 16.93 -9.58 -6.91
N ILE A 63 16.82 -8.27 -7.13
CA ILE A 63 17.81 -7.28 -6.68
C ILE A 63 17.71 -7.07 -5.15
N PHE A 64 16.49 -7.13 -4.61
CA PHE A 64 16.25 -7.04 -3.18
C PHE A 64 15.86 -8.41 -2.63
N THR A 65 16.55 -8.81 -1.59
CA THR A 65 16.32 -10.05 -0.86
C THR A 65 15.66 -9.76 0.50
N GLU A 66 15.18 -10.78 1.20
CA GLU A 66 14.72 -10.61 2.58
C GLU A 66 15.82 -10.08 3.52
N ALA A 67 17.10 -10.25 3.17
CA ALA A 67 18.20 -9.69 3.94
C ALA A 67 18.28 -8.15 3.86
N ASP A 68 17.76 -7.56 2.77
CA ASP A 68 17.71 -6.10 2.57
C ASP A 68 16.50 -5.46 3.27
N ARG A 69 15.61 -6.29 3.83
CA ARG A 69 14.43 -5.80 4.52
C ARG A 69 14.85 -5.12 5.82
N PRO A 70 14.58 -3.81 5.97
CA PRO A 70 14.90 -3.12 7.22
C PRO A 70 14.10 -3.77 8.35
N ARG A 71 14.73 -3.87 9.52
CA ARG A 71 14.05 -4.39 10.71
C ARG A 71 12.84 -3.49 11.02
N PRO A 72 11.68 -4.06 11.38
CA PRO A 72 10.53 -3.26 11.77
C PRO A 72 10.90 -2.42 12.99
N VAL A 73 10.81 -1.10 12.86
CA VAL A 73 11.04 -0.17 13.97
C VAL A 73 9.75 -0.10 14.77
N LYS A 74 9.77 -0.62 16.00
CA LYS A 74 8.73 -0.36 16.99
C LYS A 74 9.04 0.98 17.64
N VAL A 75 8.42 2.06 17.14
CA VAL A 75 8.60 3.42 17.65
C VAL A 75 7.82 3.63 18.95
N PHE A 76 6.70 2.93 19.10
CA PHE A 76 5.78 3.11 20.22
C PHE A 76 5.83 1.91 21.15
N SER A 77 5.97 2.15 22.46
CA SER A 77 5.80 1.12 23.50
C SER A 77 4.33 1.03 23.92
N GLU A 78 3.86 -0.16 24.31
CA GLU A 78 2.47 -0.35 24.78
C GLU A 78 2.15 0.50 26.03
N ASP A 79 3.17 0.85 26.80
CA ASP A 79 3.10 1.72 27.98
C ASP A 79 3.01 3.23 27.63
N GLU A 80 3.01 3.62 26.35
CA GLU A 80 2.87 5.02 25.93
C GLU A 80 1.50 5.63 26.20
N LYS A 81 0.50 4.82 26.59
CA LYS A 81 -0.74 5.34 27.18
C LYS A 81 -0.44 6.34 28.32
N GLY A 82 0.73 6.19 28.96
CA GLY A 82 1.24 7.14 29.93
C GLY A 82 0.36 7.23 31.18
N ARG A 83 0.69 8.16 32.07
CA ARG A 83 -0.11 8.42 33.29
C ARG A 83 -1.22 9.45 33.03
N MET A 84 -1.92 9.30 31.91
CA MET A 84 -2.93 10.28 31.47
C MET A 84 -4.28 10.03 32.15
N CYS A 85 -5.02 11.09 32.46
CA CYS A 85 -6.32 11.01 33.11
C CYS A 85 -7.29 10.08 32.37
N ARG A 86 -7.31 10.06 31.03
CA ARG A 86 -8.15 9.16 30.24
C ARG A 86 -8.05 7.68 30.64
N TYR A 87 -6.86 7.23 31.03
CA TYR A 87 -6.58 5.83 31.39
C TYR A 87 -6.58 5.60 32.90
N CYS A 88 -6.93 6.62 33.69
CA CYS A 88 -6.98 6.53 35.14
C CYS A 88 -8.33 5.96 35.60
N ALA A 89 -8.33 5.10 36.62
CA ALA A 89 -9.53 4.55 37.25
C ALA A 89 -10.44 5.64 37.84
N GLU A 90 -9.83 6.75 38.28
CA GLU A 90 -10.52 7.87 38.93
C GLU A 90 -11.08 8.91 37.96
N TYR A 91 -10.96 8.66 36.65
CA TYR A 91 -11.44 9.58 35.62
C TYR A 91 -12.91 9.33 35.29
N VAL A 92 -13.73 10.35 35.52
CA VAL A 92 -15.18 10.29 35.31
C VAL A 92 -15.57 11.21 34.17
N VAL A 93 -16.11 10.60 33.11
CA VAL A 93 -16.66 11.33 31.96
C VAL A 93 -18.13 11.62 32.25
N ASN A 94 -18.47 12.90 32.43
CA ASN A 94 -19.84 13.39 32.38
C ASN A 94 -20.03 14.13 31.05
N PRO A 95 -21.22 14.06 30.40
CA PRO A 95 -21.50 14.79 29.16
C PRO A 95 -21.12 16.28 29.14
N PHE A 96 -21.07 16.94 30.30
CA PHE A 96 -20.77 18.38 30.39
C PHE A 96 -19.40 18.70 30.96
N VAL A 97 -18.83 17.82 31.78
CA VAL A 97 -17.54 18.05 32.47
C VAL A 97 -16.75 16.77 32.61
N GLN A 98 -15.44 16.88 32.47
CA GLN A 98 -14.50 15.79 32.74
C GLN A 98 -13.87 16.05 34.10
N ARG A 99 -13.97 15.12 35.04
CA ARG A 99 -13.49 15.35 36.41
C ARG A 99 -12.73 14.17 37.00
N CYS A 100 -11.83 14.48 37.92
CA CYS A 100 -11.16 13.49 38.74
C CYS A 100 -11.98 13.20 40.00
N ALA A 101 -12.36 11.94 40.22
CA ALA A 101 -13.10 11.52 41.42
C ALA A 101 -12.26 11.57 42.70
N LEU A 102 -10.93 11.45 42.59
CA LEU A 102 -10.03 11.53 43.75
C LEU A 102 -9.84 12.96 44.25
N HIS A 103 -9.56 13.90 43.33
CA HIS A 103 -9.22 15.29 43.68
C HIS A 103 -10.41 16.25 43.58
N GLN A 104 -11.54 15.81 43.00
CA GLN A 104 -12.76 16.60 42.81
C GLN A 104 -12.55 17.91 42.02
N VAL A 105 -11.66 17.86 41.02
CA VAL A 105 -11.36 18.96 40.09
C VAL A 105 -11.69 18.57 38.66
N GLU A 106 -11.96 19.57 37.83
CA GLU A 106 -12.07 19.42 36.38
C GLU A 106 -10.69 19.10 35.79
N VAL A 107 -10.63 18.11 34.89
CA VAL A 107 -9.38 17.64 34.26
C VAL A 107 -9.63 17.32 32.80
N GLU A 108 -8.62 17.48 31.96
CA GLU A 108 -8.64 17.05 30.57
C GLU A 108 -8.19 15.59 30.44
N ALA A 109 -8.67 14.90 29.41
CA ALA A 109 -8.29 13.52 29.10
C ALA A 109 -6.76 13.32 28.97
N THR A 110 -6.03 14.36 28.56
CA THR A 110 -4.59 14.35 28.34
C THR A 110 -3.74 14.74 29.54
N ASP A 111 -4.35 15.21 30.63
CA ASP A 111 -3.61 15.63 31.81
C ASP A 111 -2.87 14.45 32.46
N THR A 112 -1.70 14.72 33.01
CA THR A 112 -0.89 13.69 33.69
C THR A 112 -1.08 13.76 35.20
N CYS A 113 -1.20 12.60 35.85
CA CYS A 113 -1.51 12.51 37.27
C CYS A 113 -0.39 11.80 38.07
N PRO A 114 0.12 12.40 39.16
CA PRO A 114 1.04 11.72 40.08
C PRO A 114 0.41 10.52 40.81
N HIS A 115 -0.90 10.58 41.07
CA HIS A 115 -1.69 9.55 41.74
C HIS A 115 -2.40 8.61 40.74
N PHE A 116 -1.82 8.44 39.56
CA PHE A 116 -2.39 7.61 38.50
C PHE A 116 -2.59 6.15 38.97
N ARG A 117 -3.81 5.66 38.79
CA ARG A 117 -4.15 4.24 38.94
C ARG A 117 -4.74 3.77 37.61
N PRO A 118 -4.17 2.77 36.94
CA PRO A 118 -4.69 2.32 35.66
C PRO A 118 -6.13 1.83 35.82
N LYS A 119 -6.97 2.13 34.84
CA LYS A 119 -8.32 1.60 34.78
C LYS A 119 -8.24 0.11 34.46
N ASP A 120 -9.06 -0.69 35.14
CA ASP A 120 -9.27 -2.09 34.76
C ASP A 120 -10.01 -2.12 33.43
N ASP A 121 -9.24 -2.15 32.35
CA ASP A 121 -9.71 -2.48 31.00
C ASP A 121 -10.04 -3.98 31.01
N GLY A 122 -11.13 -4.37 31.68
CA GLY A 122 -11.62 -5.74 31.63
C GLY A 122 -11.72 -6.17 30.17
N ASP A 123 -11.05 -7.28 29.84
CA ASP A 123 -10.86 -7.91 28.53
C ASP A 123 -11.95 -7.53 27.52
N LYS A 124 -11.74 -6.42 26.81
CA LYS A 124 -12.58 -6.03 25.68
C LYS A 124 -11.85 -6.49 24.43
N PRO A 125 -12.44 -7.39 23.64
CA PRO A 125 -11.79 -7.92 22.45
C PRO A 125 -11.43 -6.77 21.51
N ASP A 126 -10.22 -6.82 20.97
CA ASP A 126 -9.69 -5.84 20.02
C ASP A 126 -10.69 -5.68 18.85
N PRO A 127 -11.26 -4.50 18.61
CA PRO A 127 -12.22 -4.28 17.53
C PRO A 127 -11.61 -4.54 16.13
N LEU A 128 -10.29 -4.63 15.99
CA LEU A 128 -9.63 -5.02 14.74
C LEU A 128 -9.63 -6.54 14.50
N ALA A 129 -9.75 -7.36 15.55
CA ALA A 129 -9.85 -8.82 15.41
C ALA A 129 -11.16 -9.26 14.71
N ALA A 130 -12.15 -8.38 14.62
CA ALA A 130 -13.42 -8.64 13.96
C ALA A 130 -13.36 -8.55 12.42
N PHE A 131 -12.28 -8.00 11.84
CA PHE A 131 -12.19 -7.71 10.40
C PHE A 131 -11.32 -8.69 9.59
N GLU A 132 -10.74 -9.73 10.21
CA GLU A 132 -9.85 -10.70 9.53
C GLU A 132 -10.55 -12.01 9.06
N LYS A 133 -11.79 -11.95 8.55
CA LYS A 133 -12.44 -13.11 7.91
C LYS A 133 -12.72 -12.89 6.43
#